data_AF-A0A6L7QPI7-F1
#
_entry.id   AF-A0A6L7QPI7-F1
#
_cell.length_a   1.000
_cell.length_b   1.000
_cell.length_c   1.000
_cell.angle_alpha   90.00
_cell.angle_beta   90.00
_cell.angle_gamma   90.00
#
_symmetry.space_group_name_H-M   'P 1'
#
loop_
_entity.id
_entity.type
_entity.pdbx_description
1 polymer ?
#
loop_
_entity_poly.entity_id
_entity_poly.type
_entity_poly.pdbx_seq_one_letter_code
_entity_poly.pdbx_strand_id
1 'polypeptide(L)'
;MLECADAALLIGDQVFPHLDGKLESLDLGREWTAMTGLPFVFAFWAGHQQALTPAHVQQLQRAKDQGLCQAPSIAAAYSRECGGSPEFYERYLTHHIRFDLDEAAQAGLRLFYQLAHRYGLIDAVPSLRFYPAV
;
A
#
# COMPACT_ATOMS: atom_id res chain seq x y z
N MET A 1 -23.86 6.76 3.04
CA MET A 1 -22.61 7.52 2.81
C MET A 1 -22.89 8.76 1.98
N LEU A 2 -23.20 8.62 0.68
CA LEU A 2 -23.51 9.78 -0.18
C LEU A 2 -24.93 10.36 0.04
N GLU A 3 -25.75 9.72 0.87
CA GLU A 3 -27.05 10.27 1.28
C GLU A 3 -26.93 11.51 2.18
N CYS A 4 -25.80 11.68 2.88
CA CYS A 4 -25.58 12.77 3.83
C CYS A 4 -24.29 13.59 3.58
N ALA A 5 -23.59 13.32 2.48
CA ALA A 5 -22.36 14.02 2.10
C ALA A 5 -22.16 13.99 0.58
N ASP A 6 -21.53 15.02 0.03
CA ASP A 6 -21.29 15.14 -1.42
C ASP A 6 -20.21 14.16 -1.93
N ALA A 7 -19.30 13.74 -1.05
CA ALA A 7 -18.21 12.82 -1.36
C ALA A 7 -17.82 12.00 -0.13
N ALA A 8 -17.02 10.95 -0.35
CA ALA A 8 -16.45 10.16 0.73
C ALA A 8 -15.08 9.60 0.39
N LEU A 9 -14.29 9.36 1.44
CA LEU A 9 -12.99 8.71 1.37
C LEU A 9 -13.14 7.27 1.88
N LEU A 10 -12.77 6.30 1.05
CA LEU A 10 -12.80 4.87 1.37
C LEU A 10 -11.39 4.29 1.28
N ILE A 11 -11.08 3.34 2.16
CA ILE A 11 -9.83 2.57 2.15
C ILE A 11 -10.11 1.10 2.41
N GLY A 12 -9.19 0.23 1.98
CA GLY A 12 -9.31 -1.22 2.15
C GLY A 12 -10.47 -1.81 1.35
N ASP A 13 -10.98 -2.94 1.84
CA ASP A 13 -11.94 -3.77 1.08
C ASP A 13 -13.30 -3.09 0.84
N GLN A 14 -13.61 -2.06 1.63
CA GLN A 14 -14.82 -1.24 1.46
C GLN A 14 -14.87 -0.54 0.09
N VAL A 15 -13.72 -0.41 -0.60
CA VAL A 15 -13.66 0.16 -1.94
C VAL A 15 -14.22 -0.79 -3.00
N PHE A 16 -14.07 -2.12 -2.84
CA PHE A 16 -14.35 -3.09 -3.91
C PHE A 16 -15.79 -3.06 -4.45
N PRO A 17 -16.85 -2.94 -3.63
CA PRO A 17 -18.22 -2.86 -4.14
C PRO A 17 -18.50 -1.63 -5.02
N HIS A 18 -17.62 -0.63 -5.01
CA HIS A 18 -17.79 0.63 -5.72
C HIS A 18 -16.88 0.78 -6.95
N LEU A 19 -16.16 -0.29 -7.33
CA LEU A 19 -15.28 -0.30 -8.51
C LEU A 19 -16.00 -0.61 -9.83
N ASP A 20 -17.34 -0.66 -9.82
CA ASP A 20 -18.16 -0.98 -10.99
C ASP A 20 -18.37 0.20 -11.96
N GLY A 21 -17.76 1.36 -11.66
CA GLY A 21 -17.80 2.56 -12.49
C GLY A 21 -19.12 3.33 -12.43
N LYS A 22 -20.05 2.96 -11.53
CA LYS A 22 -21.32 3.67 -11.37
C LYS A 22 -21.19 4.99 -10.62
N LEU A 23 -20.12 5.15 -9.84
CA LEU A 23 -19.79 6.37 -9.13
C LEU A 23 -18.53 6.98 -9.72
N GLU A 24 -18.48 8.31 -9.75
CA GLU A 24 -17.24 9.02 -10.01
C GLU A 24 -16.26 8.73 -8.87
N SER A 25 -15.08 8.23 -9.21
CA SER A 25 -14.07 7.80 -8.24
C SER A 25 -12.71 8.41 -8.56
N LEU A 26 -12.06 8.96 -7.54
CA LEU A 26 -10.67 9.42 -7.61
C LEU A 26 -9.76 8.40 -6.94
N ASP A 27 -8.84 7.82 -7.70
CA ASP A 27 -7.77 6.97 -7.15
C ASP A 27 -6.64 7.87 -6.65
N LEU A 28 -6.52 8.02 -5.33
CA LEU A 28 -5.52 8.91 -4.72
C LEU A 28 -4.07 8.49 -5.00
N GLY A 29 -3.81 7.20 -5.25
CA GLY A 29 -2.48 6.74 -5.66
C GLY A 29 -2.15 7.17 -7.09
N ARG A 30 -3.14 7.11 -7.97
CA ARG A 30 -3.03 7.63 -9.35
C ARG A 30 -2.87 9.15 -9.36
N GLU A 31 -3.70 9.88 -8.61
CA GLU A 31 -3.61 11.35 -8.53
C GLU A 31 -2.25 11.80 -7.96
N TRP A 32 -1.73 11.11 -6.95
CA TRP A 32 -0.38 11.35 -6.44
C TRP A 32 0.68 11.14 -7.52
N THR A 33 0.58 10.05 -8.27
CA THR A 33 1.54 9.74 -9.36
C THR A 33 1.45 10.79 -10.46
N ALA A 34 0.25 11.25 -10.82
CA ALA A 34 0.05 12.32 -11.80
C ALA A 34 0.65 13.65 -11.33
N MET A 35 0.52 13.98 -10.04
CA MET A 35 1.03 15.21 -9.45
C MET A 35 2.56 15.21 -9.31
N THR A 36 3.16 14.07 -8.96
CA THR A 36 4.57 14.00 -8.51
C THR A 36 5.49 13.21 -9.42
N GLY A 37 4.94 12.38 -10.31
CA GLY A 37 5.68 11.39 -11.09
C GLY A 37 6.26 10.24 -10.26
N LEU A 38 5.94 10.15 -8.96
CA LEU A 38 6.47 9.15 -8.04
C LEU A 38 5.36 8.23 -7.53
N PRO A 39 5.68 6.96 -7.20
CA PRO A 39 4.72 6.06 -6.55
C PRO A 39 4.34 6.57 -5.15
N PHE A 40 3.16 6.18 -4.68
CA PHE A 40 2.71 6.43 -3.31
C PHE A 40 2.98 5.21 -2.41
N VAL A 41 3.43 5.44 -1.18
CA VAL A 41 3.66 4.37 -0.19
C VAL A 41 2.56 4.42 0.86
N PHE A 42 1.59 3.50 0.78
CA PHE A 42 0.47 3.41 1.72
C PHE A 42 0.88 2.81 3.08
N ALA A 43 1.78 1.83 3.07
CA ALA A 43 2.22 1.14 4.28
C ALA A 43 3.62 0.56 4.10
N PHE A 44 4.31 0.36 5.22
CA PHE A 44 5.57 -0.36 5.32
C PHE A 44 5.71 -0.96 6.73
N TRP A 45 6.55 -1.99 6.86
CA TRP A 45 6.89 -2.55 8.16
C TRP A 45 7.90 -1.64 8.89
N ALA A 46 7.60 -1.31 10.13
CA ALA A 46 8.45 -0.50 10.99
C ALA A 46 8.60 -1.16 12.38
N GLY A 47 9.70 -0.85 13.08
CA GLY A 47 9.93 -1.31 14.45
C GLY A 47 11.04 -0.50 15.12
N HIS A 48 11.19 -0.64 16.44
CA HIS A 48 12.25 0.03 17.21
C HIS A 48 13.65 -0.43 16.77
N GLN A 49 14.65 0.46 16.78
CA GLN A 49 16.00 0.30 16.21
C GLN A 49 16.76 -1.01 16.53
N GLN A 50 16.33 -1.80 17.51
CA GLN A 50 16.94 -3.07 17.93
C GLN A 50 15.95 -4.23 18.04
N ALA A 51 14.71 -4.06 17.57
CA ALA A 51 13.65 -5.05 17.70
C ALA A 51 13.83 -6.23 16.71
N LEU A 52 14.43 -5.97 15.55
CA LEU A 52 14.60 -6.97 14.50
C LEU A 52 16.08 -7.24 14.22
N THR A 53 16.38 -8.52 13.98
CA THR A 53 17.68 -8.98 13.48
C THR A 53 17.61 -9.11 11.95
N PRO A 54 18.76 -9.18 11.25
CA PRO A 54 18.77 -9.46 9.81
C PRO A 54 18.02 -10.74 9.43
N ALA A 55 18.02 -11.75 10.30
CA ALA A 55 17.27 -12.99 10.09
C ALA A 55 15.75 -12.76 10.09
N HIS A 56 15.23 -11.92 10.99
CA HIS A 56 13.80 -11.56 11.00
C HIS A 56 13.40 -10.80 9.72
N VAL A 57 14.25 -9.87 9.27
CA VAL A 57 14.01 -9.15 8.00
C VAL A 57 13.94 -10.12 6.82
N GLN A 58 14.89 -11.06 6.76
CA GLN A 58 14.91 -12.08 5.71
C GLN A 58 13.70 -13.02 5.77
N GLN A 59 13.20 -13.33 6.97
CA GLN A 59 11.98 -14.12 7.14
C GLN A 59 10.76 -13.38 6.57
N LEU A 60 10.61 -12.09 6.85
CA LEU A 60 9.51 -11.28 6.29
C LEU A 60 9.60 -11.18 4.76
N GLN A 61 10.79 -11.00 4.22
CA GLN A 61 11.01 -10.96 2.76
C GLN A 61 10.65 -12.30 2.11
N ARG A 62 11.11 -13.42 2.68
CA ARG A 62 10.76 -14.76 2.19
C ARG A 62 9.26 -15.02 2.28
N ALA A 63 8.61 -14.59 3.37
CA ALA A 63 7.16 -14.74 3.53
C ALA A 63 6.40 -13.94 2.45
N LYS A 64 6.84 -12.72 2.15
CA LYS A 64 6.31 -11.91 1.04
C LYS A 64 6.47 -12.65 -0.30
N ASP A 65 7.68 -13.12 -0.61
CA ASP A 65 7.95 -13.81 -1.89
C ASP A 65 7.13 -15.09 -2.03
N GLN A 66 7.05 -15.89 -0.97
CA GLN A 66 6.21 -17.10 -0.93
C GLN A 66 4.73 -16.77 -1.09
N GLY A 67 4.25 -15.72 -0.42
CA GLY A 67 2.87 -15.24 -0.54
C GLY A 67 2.53 -14.85 -1.97
N LEU A 68 3.43 -14.13 -2.66
CA LEU A 68 3.25 -13.76 -4.07
C LEU A 68 3.21 -14.98 -5.00
N CYS A 69 4.06 -15.99 -4.78
CA CYS A 69 3.98 -17.26 -5.51
C CYS A 69 2.66 -18.03 -5.26
N GLN A 70 2.00 -17.77 -4.13
CA GLN A 70 0.73 -18.38 -3.73
C GLN A 70 -0.47 -17.44 -3.93
N ALA A 71 -0.30 -16.30 -4.62
CA ALA A 71 -1.36 -15.31 -4.81
C ALA A 71 -2.67 -15.91 -5.36
N PRO A 72 -2.68 -16.84 -6.34
CA PRO A 72 -3.93 -17.48 -6.79
C PRO A 72 -4.65 -18.24 -5.67
N SER A 73 -3.91 -18.96 -4.83
CA SER A 73 -4.46 -19.73 -3.71
C SER A 73 -5.01 -18.82 -2.61
N ILE A 74 -4.28 -17.75 -2.29
CA ILE A 74 -4.69 -16.72 -1.32
C ILE A 74 -5.97 -16.02 -1.81
N ALA A 75 -6.01 -15.63 -3.08
CA ALA A 75 -7.17 -14.99 -3.69
C ALA A 75 -8.40 -15.89 -3.70
N ALA A 76 -8.22 -17.18 -4.02
CA ALA A 76 -9.30 -18.17 -3.96
C ALA A 76 -9.81 -18.40 -2.54
N ALA A 77 -8.92 -18.45 -1.54
CA ALA A 77 -9.32 -18.56 -0.14
C ALA A 77 -10.13 -17.34 0.31
N TYR A 78 -9.64 -16.14 0.00
CA TYR A 78 -10.31 -14.89 0.35
C TYR A 78 -11.68 -14.76 -0.33
N SER A 79 -11.78 -15.11 -1.62
CA SER A 79 -13.05 -15.12 -2.35
C SER A 79 -14.09 -16.07 -1.73
N ARG A 80 -13.68 -17.24 -1.21
CA ARG A 80 -14.61 -18.16 -0.53
C ARG A 80 -15.17 -17.57 0.77
N GLU A 81 -14.36 -16.80 1.50
CA GLU A 81 -14.74 -16.24 2.80
C GLU A 81 -15.54 -14.94 2.66
N CYS A 82 -15.12 -14.06 1.76
CA CYS A 82 -15.64 -12.69 1.64
C CYS A 82 -16.51 -12.47 0.39
N GLY A 83 -16.62 -13.47 -0.49
CA GLY A 83 -17.24 -13.32 -1.81
C GLY A 83 -16.35 -12.53 -2.78
N GLY A 84 -16.88 -12.25 -3.97
CA GLY A 84 -16.14 -11.56 -5.05
C GLY A 84 -15.29 -12.50 -5.92
N SER A 85 -14.68 -11.97 -6.98
CA SER A 85 -13.94 -12.76 -7.95
C SER A 85 -12.51 -13.07 -7.46
N PRO A 86 -12.08 -14.34 -7.43
CA PRO A 86 -10.70 -14.69 -7.09
C PRO A 86 -9.71 -14.12 -8.12
N GLU A 87 -10.07 -14.05 -9.40
CA GLU A 87 -9.23 -13.45 -10.44
C GLU A 87 -9.00 -11.96 -10.20
N PHE A 88 -10.03 -11.25 -9.72
CA PHE A 88 -9.91 -9.86 -9.32
C PHE A 88 -8.92 -9.68 -8.17
N TYR A 89 -9.04 -10.48 -7.10
CA TYR A 89 -8.14 -10.38 -5.94
C TYR A 89 -6.70 -10.80 -6.27
N GLU A 90 -6.51 -11.84 -7.09
CA GLU A 90 -5.18 -12.22 -7.56
C GLU A 90 -4.53 -11.07 -8.32
N ARG A 91 -5.25 -10.46 -9.27
CA ARG A 91 -4.75 -9.31 -10.02
C ARG A 91 -4.47 -8.12 -9.11
N TYR A 92 -5.32 -7.87 -8.11
CA TYR A 92 -5.09 -6.80 -7.13
C TYR A 92 -3.76 -7.01 -6.38
N LEU A 93 -3.53 -8.21 -5.85
CA LEU A 93 -2.31 -8.55 -5.12
C LEU A 93 -1.06 -8.52 -6.00
N THR A 94 -1.16 -8.86 -7.28
CA THR A 94 0.01 -9.05 -8.16
C THR A 94 0.32 -7.87 -9.08
N HIS A 95 -0.68 -7.07 -9.44
CA HIS A 95 -0.53 -5.98 -10.41
C HIS A 95 -0.85 -4.60 -9.83
N HIS A 96 -1.68 -4.50 -8.80
CA HIS A 96 -2.08 -3.20 -8.23
C HIS A 96 -1.33 -2.85 -6.95
N ILE A 97 -0.70 -3.82 -6.29
CA ILE A 97 0.16 -3.61 -5.14
C ILE A 97 1.62 -3.85 -5.52
N ARG A 98 2.47 -2.88 -5.17
CA ARG A 98 3.92 -3.05 -5.18
C ARG A 98 4.42 -3.20 -3.74
N PHE A 99 4.96 -4.37 -3.42
CA PHE A 99 5.42 -4.66 -2.06
C PHE A 99 6.85 -4.21 -1.75
N ASP A 100 7.68 -4.02 -2.77
CA ASP A 100 9.08 -3.62 -2.57
C ASP A 100 9.22 -2.12 -2.38
N LEU A 101 9.89 -1.74 -1.28
CA LEU A 101 10.23 -0.36 -0.95
C LEU A 101 11.54 0.05 -1.65
N ASP A 102 11.49 0.06 -2.98
CA ASP A 102 12.62 0.41 -3.85
C ASP A 102 12.97 1.91 -3.81
N GLU A 103 13.97 2.33 -4.60
CA GLU A 103 14.41 3.72 -4.64
C GLU A 103 13.30 4.71 -5.03
N ALA A 104 12.43 4.33 -5.98
CA ALA A 104 11.31 5.16 -6.41
C ALA A 104 10.25 5.29 -5.32
N ALA A 105 9.90 4.18 -4.65
CA ALA A 105 9.00 4.19 -3.49
C ALA A 105 9.58 5.01 -2.33
N GLN A 106 10.88 4.89 -2.06
CA GLN A 106 11.55 5.71 -1.04
C GLN A 106 11.57 7.19 -1.42
N ALA A 107 11.74 7.54 -2.71
CA ALA A 107 11.65 8.92 -3.18
C ALA A 107 10.23 9.47 -2.99
N GLY A 108 9.20 8.70 -3.33
CA GLY A 108 7.80 9.03 -3.08
C GLY A 108 7.50 9.27 -1.60
N LEU A 109 7.98 8.37 -0.72
CA LEU A 109 7.82 8.50 0.73
C LEU A 109 8.55 9.74 1.30
N ARG A 110 9.76 10.03 0.83
CA ARG A 110 10.49 11.24 1.21
C ARG A 110 9.74 12.50 0.80
N LEU A 111 9.20 12.53 -0.43
CA LEU A 111 8.40 13.67 -0.89
C LEU A 111 7.12 13.83 -0.08
N PHE A 112 6.44 12.73 0.26
CA PHE A 112 5.28 12.77 1.15
C PHE A 112 5.60 13.41 2.49
N TYR A 113 6.70 13.04 3.14
CA TYR A 113 7.13 13.67 4.39
C TYR A 113 7.52 15.15 4.22
N GLN A 114 8.16 15.51 3.11
CA GLN A 114 8.48 16.92 2.81
C GLN A 114 7.20 17.76 2.67
N LEU A 115 6.18 17.25 1.98
CA LEU A 115 4.89 17.92 1.83
C LEU A 115 4.15 17.99 3.15
N ALA A 116 4.11 16.91 3.92
CA ALA A 116 3.49 16.88 5.25
C ALA A 116 4.12 17.93 6.18
N HIS A 117 5.45 18.05 6.18
CA HIS A 117 6.15 19.08 6.95
C HIS A 117 5.86 20.49 6.43
N ARG A 118 5.90 20.69 5.11
CA ARG A 118 5.55 21.98 4.47
C ARG A 118 4.16 22.47 4.84
N TYR A 119 3.20 21.56 5.01
CA TYR A 119 1.84 21.87 5.42
C TYR A 119 1.62 21.86 6.94
N GLY A 120 2.68 21.70 7.74
CA GLY A 120 2.59 21.74 9.21
C GLY A 120 1.90 20.52 9.85
N LEU A 121 1.84 19.38 9.14
CA LEU A 121 1.26 18.13 9.67
C LEU A 121 2.25 17.35 10.53
N ILE A 122 3.54 17.62 10.38
CA ILE A 122 4.64 17.03 11.18
C ILE A 122 5.71 18.10 11.47
N ASP A 123 6.37 17.98 12.62
CA ASP A 123 7.35 18.96 13.11
C ASP A 123 8.66 18.98 12.32
N ALA A 124 9.06 17.84 11.74
CA ALA A 124 10.28 17.70 10.95
C ALA A 124 10.17 16.55 9.95
N VAL A 125 10.94 16.62 8.85
CA VAL A 125 11.04 15.54 7.86
C VAL A 125 11.84 14.37 8.44
N PRO A 126 11.25 13.17 8.62
CA PRO A 126 11.96 12.03 9.17
C PRO A 126 13.03 11.50 8.21
N SER A 127 14.16 11.06 8.76
CA SER A 127 15.15 10.29 7.99
C SER A 127 14.74 8.82 7.93
N LEU A 128 14.75 8.23 6.73
CA LEU A 128 14.54 6.79 6.57
C LEU A 128 15.75 6.02 7.09
N ARG A 129 15.52 5.10 8.01
CA ARG A 129 16.53 4.17 8.53
C ARG A 129 16.03 2.76 8.32
N PHE A 130 16.87 1.91 7.74
CA PHE A 130 16.52 0.54 7.42
C PHE A 130 17.25 -0.44 8.34
N TYR A 131 16.59 -1.54 8.66
CA TYR A 131 17.30 -2.67 9.24
C TYR A 131 18.27 -3.24 8.21
N PRO A 132 19.47 -3.68 8.62
CA PRO A 132 20.40 -4.31 7.71
C PRO A 132 19.79 -5.60 7.17
N ALA A 133 19.81 -5.76 5.85
CA ALA A 133 19.66 -7.05 5.20
C ALA A 133 21.01 -7.79 5.26
N VAL A 134 20.99 -9.12 5.34
CA VAL A 134 22.18 -9.97 5.21
C VAL A 134 22.65 -9.99 3.76
#